data_AF-A0A1C5CXB1-F1
#
_entry.id   AF-A0A1C5CXB1-F1
#
_cell.length_a   1.000
_cell.length_b   1.000
_cell.length_c   1.000
_cell.angle_alpha   90.00
_cell.angle_beta   90.00
_cell.angle_gamma   90.00
#
_symmetry.space_group_name_H-M   'P 1'
#
loop_
_entity.id
_entity.type
_entity.pdbx_description
1 polymer ?
#
loop_
_entity_poly.entity_id
_entity_poly.type
_entity_poly.pdbx_seq_one_letter_code
_entity_poly.pdbx_strand_id
1 'polypeptide(L)' 'NRVVFMADGRIVEEAEPEQFFNNPRSDRAKDFLSKILHH' A
#
# COMPACT_ATOMS: atom_id res chain seq x y z
N ASN A 1 6.74 1.72 -13.70
CA ASN A 1 5.32 1.79 -13.28
C ASN A 1 5.27 1.54 -11.79
N ARG A 2 5.41 2.58 -10.96
CA ARG A 2 5.50 2.42 -9.50
C ARG A 2 4.20 2.87 -8.86
N VAL A 3 3.79 2.19 -7.80
CA VAL A 3 2.65 2.59 -6.96
C VAL A 3 3.20 3.45 -5.83
N VAL A 4 2.57 4.60 -5.63
CA VAL A 4 2.84 5.49 -4.49
C VAL A 4 1.60 5.47 -3.60
N PHE A 5 1.75 4.93 -2.40
CA PHE A 5 0.73 4.96 -1.37
C PHE A 5 0.94 6.16 -0.46
N MET A 6 -0.11 6.97 -0.34
CA MET A 6 -0.11 8.18 0.46
C MET A 6 -1.15 8.10 1.57
N ALA A 7 -0.77 8.53 2.76
CA ALA A 7 -1.67 8.73 3.89
C ALA A 7 -1.28 10.00 4.65
N ASP A 8 -2.29 10.70 5.20
CA ASP A 8 -2.09 11.92 6.00
C ASP A 8 -1.26 13.00 5.26
N GLY A 9 -1.45 13.10 3.94
CA GLY A 9 -0.75 14.05 3.09
C GLY A 9 0.74 13.73 2.86
N ARG A 10 1.20 12.53 3.21
CA ARG A 10 2.59 12.09 3.07
C ARG A 10 2.68 10.80 2.27
N ILE A 11 3.80 10.62 1.57
CA ILE A 11 4.15 9.34 0.97
C ILE A 11 4.55 8.39 2.09
N VAL A 12 3.81 7.28 2.19
CA VAL A 12 4.05 6.24 3.20
C VAL A 12 4.84 5.09 2.58
N GLU A 13 4.52 4.72 1.34
CA GLU A 13 5.21 3.64 0.65
C GLU A 13 5.27 3.88 -0.85
N GLU A 14 6.40 3.52 -1.46
CA GLU A 14 6.56 3.42 -2.90
C GLU A 14 7.15 2.06 -3.28
N ALA A 15 6.45 1.32 -4.14
CA ALA A 15 6.86 -0.02 -4.56
C ALA A 15 6.33 -0.34 -5.96
N GLU A 16 6.84 -1.42 -6.56
CA GLU A 16 6.18 -2.01 -7.73
C GLU A 16 4.77 -2.52 -7.35
N PRO A 17 3.79 -2.51 -8.27
CA PRO A 17 2.42 -2.89 -7.97
C PRO A 17 2.30 -4.26 -7.31
N GLU A 18 2.96 -5.28 -7.89
CA GLU A 18 2.92 -6.64 -7.39
C GLU A 18 3.46 -6.73 -5.94
N GLN A 19 4.54 -6.00 -5.65
CA GLN A 19 5.08 -5.92 -4.29
C GLN A 19 4.11 -5.19 -3.36
N PHE A 20 3.53 -4.06 -3.79
CA PHE A 20 2.63 -3.28 -2.94
C PHE A 20 1.37 -4.07 -2.54
N PHE A 21 0.73 -4.75 -3.49
CA PHE A 21 -0.53 -5.45 -3.24
C PHE A 21 -0.33 -6.82 -2.55
N ASN A 22 0.75 -7.55 -2.84
CA ASN A 22 0.98 -8.88 -2.28
C ASN A 22 1.86 -8.87 -1.01
N ASN A 23 2.77 -7.91 -0.89
CA ASN A 23 3.72 -7.81 0.21
C ASN A 23 4.00 -6.33 0.61
N PRO A 24 2.96 -5.61 1.06
CA PRO A 24 3.10 -4.23 1.55
C PRO A 24 4.07 -4.17 2.73
N ARG A 25 5.01 -3.24 2.71
CA ARG A 25 6.04 -3.14 3.75
C ARG A 25 5.55 -2.36 4.97
N SER A 26 4.73 -1.35 4.76
CA SER A 26 4.26 -0.44 5.80
C SER A 26 3.00 -0.97 6.46
N ASP A 27 2.91 -0.84 7.79
CA ASP A 27 1.73 -1.30 8.53
C ASP A 27 0.45 -0.58 8.10
N ARG A 28 0.56 0.71 7.78
CA ARG A 28 -0.55 1.50 7.24
C ARG A 28 -1.03 0.99 5.87
N ALA A 29 -0.13 0.50 5.02
CA ALA A 29 -0.47 -0.09 3.73
C ALA A 29 -1.14 -1.46 3.91
N LYS A 30 -0.63 -2.30 4.82
CA LYS A 30 -1.27 -3.57 5.22
C LYS A 30 -2.71 -3.35 5.70
N ASP A 31 -2.88 -2.40 6.63
CA ASP A 31 -4.20 -2.05 7.17
C ASP A 31 -5.16 -1.55 6.08
N PHE A 32 -4.66 -0.71 5.17
CA PHE A 32 -5.45 -0.21 4.04
C PHE A 32 -5.90 -1.37 3.14
N LEU A 33 -4.95 -2.20 2.68
CA LEU A 33 -5.20 -3.32 1.77
C LEU A 33 -6.18 -4.35 2.37
N SER A 34 -6.09 -4.61 3.68
CA SER A 34 -7.02 -5.53 4.37
C SER A 34 -8.49 -5.09 4.29
N LYS A 35 -8.77 -3.78 4.16
CA LYS A 35 -10.13 -3.24 4.08
C LYS A 35 -10.71 -3.24 2.68
N ILE A 36 -9.86 -3.26 1.65
CA ILE A 36 -10.28 -3.15 0.25
C ILE A 36 -10.23 -4.49 -0.51
N LEU A 37 -9.39 -5.44 -0.09
CA LEU A 37 -9.25 -6.74 -0.75
C LEU A 37 -10.18 -7.83 -0.18
N HIS A 38 -10.90 -7.54 0.91
CA HIS A 38 -11.82 -8.49 1.56
C HIS A 38 -13.24 -8.50 0.96
N HIS A 39 -13.43 -8.03 -0.28
CA HIS A 39 -14.74 -7.96 -0.93
C HIS A 39 -14.77 -8.69 -2.28
#